data_AF-A0A7X6Q1V6-F1
#
_entry.id   AF-A0A7X6Q1V6-F1
#
_cell.length_a   1.000
_cell.length_b   1.000
_cell.length_c   1.000
_cell.angle_alpha   90.00
_cell.angle_beta   90.00
_cell.angle_gamma   90.00
#
_symmetry.space_group_name_H-M   'P 1'
#
loop_
_entity.id
_entity.type
_entity.pdbx_description
1 polymer ?
#
loop_
_entity_poly.entity_id
_entity_poly.type
_entity_poly.pdbx_seq_one_letter_code
_entity_poly.pdbx_strand_id
1 'polypeptide(L)'
;MLDYELSVINSIGFTDYYLIVWDFIRFAHDNLIMVGPGRGSGAASLAAYTLFITDIDPLKYDLLFERFLNKERVSMPDFDIDFCYERRSEVIDYVTEKYGTDHVCQVITFGTLAARAVIRDVGRALDASYAETDRIAKMVPNQLKMTIDLALDMNPDLKKLYQEDDKTRQIIDLAKRFEGMPRHASTHAAGVIIAGKPVCEIAPLARNDESIVVQFTTGDIEDVGLLKFDFLGLRTLTVLQETSRLVQEKTGQGIDFATMTYDDPQVFKMISRGETDAVFQLEGGGMTQFLKELQPESFEDIIAGVALFRPGPMDQIPRYVRARHDAKKVHYDWPLLKPILEVTYGVIVYQEQVIRIVRDLAGFSLAQAD
;
A
#
# COMPACT_ATOMS: atom_id res chain seq x y z
N MET A 1 16.29 5.99 22.47
CA MET A 1 15.17 5.59 21.60
C MET A 1 15.34 4.14 21.18
N LEU A 2 16.45 3.77 20.53
CA LEU A 2 16.71 2.37 20.14
C LEU A 2 16.58 1.36 21.29
N ASP A 3 17.18 1.61 22.46
CA ASP A 3 17.05 0.70 23.62
C ASP A 3 15.60 0.49 24.06
N TYR A 4 14.77 1.53 23.93
CA TYR A 4 13.35 1.43 24.24
C TYR A 4 12.63 0.55 23.21
N GLU A 5 12.84 0.78 21.91
CA GLU A 5 12.26 -0.06 20.85
C GLU A 5 12.68 -1.53 21.00
N LEU A 6 13.97 -1.80 21.22
CA LEU A 6 14.48 -3.14 21.46
C LEU A 6 13.84 -3.78 22.70
N SER A 7 13.61 -3.01 23.77
CA SER A 7 12.88 -3.51 24.94
C SER A 7 11.44 -3.88 24.60
N VAL A 8 10.77 -3.12 23.72
CA VAL A 8 9.40 -3.38 23.27
C VAL A 8 9.35 -4.65 22.43
N ILE A 9 10.20 -4.72 21.40
CA ILE A 9 10.30 -5.86 20.46
C ILE A 9 10.56 -7.16 21.23
N ASN A 10 11.53 -7.15 22.15
CA ASN A 10 11.84 -8.31 22.97
C ASN A 10 10.71 -8.69 23.93
N SER A 11 10.02 -7.70 24.52
CA SER A 11 8.92 -7.97 25.46
C SER A 11 7.70 -8.59 24.81
N ILE A 12 7.43 -8.26 23.53
CA ILE A 12 6.28 -8.79 22.79
C ILE A 12 6.65 -10.11 22.08
N GLY A 13 7.94 -10.39 21.89
CA GLY A 13 8.43 -11.64 21.29
C GLY A 13 8.60 -11.58 19.77
N PHE A 14 8.81 -10.39 19.20
CA PHE A 14 9.00 -10.19 17.75
C PHE A 14 10.46 -10.13 17.30
N THR A 15 11.41 -10.54 18.16
CA THR A 15 12.83 -10.56 17.82
C THR A 15 13.12 -11.44 16.60
N ASP A 16 12.57 -12.65 16.58
CA ASP A 16 12.77 -13.59 15.48
C ASP A 16 12.17 -13.06 14.17
N TYR A 17 11.03 -12.36 14.24
CA TYR A 17 10.41 -11.70 13.10
C TYR A 17 11.35 -10.69 12.44
N TYR A 18 11.93 -9.78 13.23
CA TYR A 18 12.91 -8.81 12.73
C TYR A 18 14.14 -9.48 12.11
N LEU A 19 14.63 -10.58 12.71
CA LEU A 19 15.79 -11.30 12.19
C LEU A 19 15.49 -12.05 10.89
N ILE A 20 14.30 -12.63 10.75
CA ILE A 20 13.86 -13.25 9.49
C ILE A 20 13.77 -12.19 8.39
N VAL A 21 13.16 -11.03 8.70
CA VAL A 21 13.03 -9.91 7.76
C VAL A 21 14.39 -9.36 7.32
N TRP A 22 15.25 -9.09 8.30
CA TRP A 22 16.63 -8.67 8.05
C TRP A 22 17.36 -9.66 7.13
N ASP A 23 17.17 -10.96 7.33
CA ASP A 23 17.92 -11.98 6.64
C ASP A 23 17.68 -12.02 5.13
N PHE A 24 16.40 -12.01 4.71
CA PHE A 24 16.09 -12.03 3.28
C PHE A 24 16.29 -10.66 2.61
N ILE A 25 16.17 -9.55 3.36
CA ILE A 25 16.54 -8.22 2.86
C ILE A 25 18.05 -8.13 2.64
N ARG A 26 18.85 -8.62 3.59
CA ARG A 26 20.31 -8.71 3.43
C ARG A 26 20.67 -9.54 2.20
N PHE A 27 20.03 -10.69 2.01
CA PHE A 27 20.25 -11.49 0.79
C PHE A 27 19.95 -10.68 -0.47
N ALA A 28 18.86 -9.91 -0.50
CA ALA A 28 18.53 -9.04 -1.61
C ALA A 28 19.64 -8.00 -1.87
N HIS A 29 20.11 -7.30 -0.84
CA HIS A 29 21.22 -6.34 -0.97
C HIS A 29 22.52 -7.00 -1.46
N ASP A 30 22.93 -8.13 -0.87
CA ASP A 30 24.15 -8.86 -1.23
C ASP A 30 24.13 -9.35 -2.68
N ASN A 31 22.94 -9.63 -3.22
CA ASN A 31 22.73 -10.06 -4.60
C ASN A 31 22.28 -8.92 -5.55
N LEU A 32 22.40 -7.66 -5.10
CA LEU A 32 22.06 -6.47 -5.87
C LEU A 32 20.61 -6.47 -6.38
N ILE A 33 19.68 -7.00 -5.60
CA ILE A 33 18.23 -6.94 -5.83
C ILE A 33 17.74 -5.68 -5.13
N MET A 34 17.19 -4.73 -5.89
CA MET A 34 16.72 -3.47 -5.31
C MET A 34 15.50 -3.70 -4.40
N VAL A 35 15.60 -3.21 -3.17
CA VAL A 35 14.56 -3.21 -2.15
C VAL A 35 14.01 -1.78 -2.01
N GLY A 36 12.73 -1.65 -1.75
CA GLY A 36 12.11 -0.35 -1.48
C GLY A 36 12.53 0.21 -0.12
N PRO A 37 12.44 1.53 0.08
CA PRO A 37 12.94 2.19 1.28
C PRO A 37 12.14 1.90 2.56
N GLY A 38 11.05 1.14 2.45
CA GLY A 38 10.10 0.84 3.52
C GLY A 38 8.69 1.31 3.18
N ARG A 39 7.69 0.54 3.64
CA ARG A 39 6.26 0.81 3.44
C ARG A 39 5.51 0.68 4.76
N GLY A 40 4.33 1.30 4.80
CA GLY A 40 3.47 1.24 5.97
C GLY A 40 4.11 1.89 7.20
N SER A 41 3.75 1.40 8.38
CA SER A 41 4.31 1.89 9.65
C SER A 41 5.70 1.33 9.95
N GLY A 42 6.18 0.31 9.23
CA GLY A 42 7.50 -0.29 9.44
C GLY A 42 8.66 0.70 9.32
N ALA A 43 8.52 1.72 8.47
CA ALA A 43 9.50 2.81 8.32
C ALA A 43 9.69 3.69 9.58
N ALA A 44 8.78 3.59 10.56
CA ALA A 44 8.89 4.32 11.82
C ALA A 44 9.79 3.63 12.86
N SER A 45 10.29 2.42 12.58
CA SER A 45 11.14 1.66 13.50
C SER A 45 12.62 2.01 13.31
N LEU A 46 13.23 2.60 14.33
CA LEU A 46 14.66 2.87 14.35
C LEU A 46 15.46 1.56 14.36
N ALA A 47 14.95 0.52 15.03
CA ALA A 47 15.55 -0.82 14.96
C ALA A 47 15.58 -1.35 13.51
N ALA A 48 14.49 -1.19 12.76
CA ALA A 48 14.43 -1.60 11.35
C ALA A 48 15.42 -0.80 10.48
N TYR A 49 15.51 0.51 10.70
CA TYR A 49 16.49 1.37 10.03
C TYR A 49 17.94 0.93 10.31
N THR A 50 18.29 0.60 11.57
CA THR A 50 19.65 0.14 11.91
C THR A 50 20.01 -1.22 11.34
N LEU A 51 19.01 -2.05 11.03
CA LEU A 51 19.19 -3.35 10.39
C LEU A 51 19.16 -3.25 8.87
N PHE A 52 19.01 -2.06 8.28
CA PHE A 52 18.81 -1.88 6.84
C PHE A 52 17.55 -2.63 6.32
N ILE A 53 16.55 -2.79 7.18
CA ILE A 53 15.21 -3.27 6.76
C ILE A 53 14.47 -2.12 6.04
N THR A 54 14.73 -0.88 6.46
CA THR A 54 14.17 0.34 5.89
C THR A 54 15.28 1.35 5.68
N ASP A 55 15.18 2.17 4.63
CA ASP A 55 16.19 3.19 4.28
C ASP A 55 15.80 4.60 4.73
N ILE A 56 14.63 4.76 5.36
CA ILE A 56 14.12 6.05 5.84
C ILE A 56 14.56 6.26 7.29
N ASP A 57 15.23 7.39 7.57
CA ASP A 57 15.55 7.80 8.94
C ASP A 57 14.27 8.27 9.67
N PRO A 58 13.76 7.52 10.65
CA PRO A 58 12.52 7.87 11.35
C PRO A 58 12.67 9.11 12.24
N LEU A 59 13.89 9.43 12.70
CA LEU A 59 14.13 10.60 13.54
C LEU A 59 14.07 11.89 12.72
N LYS A 60 14.60 11.85 11.49
CA LYS A 60 14.58 13.00 10.57
C LYS A 60 13.15 13.42 10.22
N TYR A 61 12.25 12.46 10.03
CA TYR A 61 10.86 12.71 9.62
C TYR A 61 9.85 12.58 10.77
N ASP A 62 10.33 12.48 12.01
CA ASP A 62 9.50 12.45 13.22
C ASP A 62 8.41 11.35 13.19
N LEU A 63 8.80 10.18 12.66
CA LEU A 63 7.95 8.99 12.53
C LEU A 63 7.82 8.30 13.89
N LEU A 64 6.60 7.87 14.24
CA LEU A 64 6.28 7.34 15.56
C LEU A 64 6.37 5.80 15.58
N PHE A 65 7.30 5.26 16.36
CA PHE A 65 7.48 3.81 16.54
C PHE A 65 6.21 3.13 17.07
N GLU A 66 5.48 3.76 18.00
CA GLU A 66 4.26 3.22 18.58
C GLU A 66 3.16 2.92 17.55
N ARG A 67 3.20 3.58 16.38
CA ARG A 67 2.30 3.33 15.26
C ARG A 67 2.64 2.01 14.53
N PHE A 68 3.89 1.58 14.62
CA PHE A 68 4.32 0.29 14.11
C PHE A 68 4.03 -0.82 15.12
N LEU A 69 4.49 -0.64 16.35
CA LEU A 69 4.39 -1.65 17.38
C LEU A 69 4.03 -1.02 18.73
N ASN A 70 2.88 -1.41 19.26
CA ASN A 70 2.34 -0.88 20.51
C ASN A 70 2.23 -1.99 21.57
N LYS A 71 2.70 -1.74 22.79
CA LYS A 71 2.59 -2.70 23.91
C LYS A 71 1.15 -2.96 24.34
N GLU A 72 0.27 -1.97 24.21
CA GLU A 72 -1.13 -2.07 24.62
C GLU A 72 -1.99 -2.80 23.59
N ARG A 73 -1.52 -2.88 22.34
CA ARG A 73 -2.18 -3.56 21.22
C ARG A 73 -1.19 -4.49 20.53
N VAL A 74 -1.17 -5.75 20.97
CA VAL A 74 -0.36 -6.79 20.32
C VAL A 74 -1.05 -7.19 19.02
N SER A 75 -0.69 -6.52 17.93
CA SER A 75 -0.95 -6.96 16.56
C SER A 75 0.34 -7.44 15.91
N MET A 76 0.21 -8.32 14.92
CA MET A 76 1.35 -8.78 14.14
C MET A 76 1.93 -7.58 13.35
N PRO A 77 3.23 -7.28 13.49
CA PRO A 77 3.88 -6.25 12.68
C PRO A 77 3.97 -6.73 11.22
N ASP A 78 3.77 -5.80 10.28
CA ASP A 78 3.98 -6.06 8.84
C ASP A 78 4.86 -4.96 8.25
N PHE A 79 6.01 -5.35 7.70
CA PHE A 79 6.96 -4.45 7.04
C PHE A 79 6.61 -4.18 5.56
N ASP A 80 5.70 -4.94 4.95
CA ASP A 80 5.20 -4.70 3.58
C ASP A 80 6.34 -4.45 2.56
N ILE A 81 7.19 -5.44 2.29
CA ILE A 81 8.49 -5.19 1.65
C ILE A 81 8.39 -5.19 0.13
N ASP A 82 8.81 -4.08 -0.49
CA ASP A 82 8.85 -3.92 -1.93
C ASP A 82 10.19 -4.44 -2.49
N PHE A 83 10.14 -5.34 -3.47
CA PHE A 83 11.28 -5.79 -4.27
C PHE A 83 11.13 -5.34 -5.72
N CYS A 84 12.23 -5.28 -6.46
CA CYS A 84 12.14 -5.14 -7.91
C CYS A 84 11.38 -6.33 -8.50
N TYR A 85 10.42 -6.02 -9.38
CA TYR A 85 9.43 -6.97 -9.88
C TYR A 85 10.07 -8.20 -10.55
N GLU A 86 11.15 -8.00 -11.30
CA GLU A 86 11.78 -9.05 -12.11
C GLU A 86 12.60 -10.06 -11.30
N ARG A 87 13.21 -9.63 -10.19
CA ARG A 87 14.12 -10.47 -9.39
C ARG A 87 13.54 -10.90 -8.04
N ARG A 88 12.29 -10.53 -7.75
CA ARG A 88 11.59 -10.92 -6.52
C ARG A 88 11.57 -12.44 -6.31
N SER A 89 11.42 -13.23 -7.37
CA SER A 89 11.40 -14.70 -7.26
C SER A 89 12.68 -15.26 -6.67
N GLU A 90 13.84 -14.64 -6.93
CA GLU A 90 15.13 -15.07 -6.36
C GLU A 90 15.12 -14.99 -4.82
N VAL A 91 14.44 -13.99 -4.25
CA VAL A 91 14.30 -13.84 -2.80
C VAL A 91 13.35 -14.89 -2.22
N ILE A 92 12.28 -15.22 -2.94
CA ILE A 92 11.34 -16.29 -2.56
C ILE A 92 12.05 -17.65 -2.58
N ASP A 93 12.85 -17.91 -3.62
CA ASP A 93 13.64 -19.12 -3.76
C ASP A 93 14.66 -19.24 -2.63
N TYR A 94 15.38 -18.15 -2.31
CA TYR A 94 16.29 -18.10 -1.17
C TYR A 94 15.62 -18.46 0.16
N VAL A 95 14.46 -17.84 0.44
CA VAL A 95 13.69 -18.12 1.66
C VAL A 95 13.23 -19.58 1.68
N THR A 96 12.77 -20.10 0.54
CA THR A 96 12.32 -21.49 0.41
C THR A 96 13.47 -22.49 0.65
N GLU A 97 14.65 -22.24 0.08
CA GLU A 97 15.84 -23.06 0.29
C GLU A 97 16.34 -23.00 1.73
N LYS A 98 16.33 -21.81 2.34
CA LYS A 98 16.89 -21.56 3.66
C LYS A 98 16.02 -22.07 4.80
N TYR A 99 14.72 -21.80 4.75
CA TYR A 99 13.79 -22.15 5.82
C TYR A 99 13.12 -23.52 5.60
N GLY A 100 13.24 -24.09 4.40
CA GLY A 100 12.76 -25.42 4.05
C GLY A 100 11.53 -25.40 3.16
N THR A 101 11.53 -26.24 2.12
CA THR A 101 10.47 -26.33 1.10
C THR A 101 9.10 -26.74 1.67
N ASP A 102 9.08 -27.39 2.82
CA ASP A 102 7.88 -27.81 3.54
C ASP A 102 7.42 -26.80 4.62
N HIS A 103 8.24 -25.80 4.93
CA HIS A 103 7.99 -24.73 5.90
C HIS A 103 7.59 -23.40 5.22
N VAL A 104 7.83 -23.29 3.91
CA VAL A 104 7.54 -22.10 3.11
C VAL A 104 6.47 -22.41 2.07
N CYS A 105 5.43 -21.58 2.00
CA CYS A 105 4.43 -21.66 0.93
C CYS A 105 3.88 -20.27 0.59
N GLN A 106 3.11 -20.18 -0.49
CA GLN A 106 2.40 -18.96 -0.85
C GLN A 106 0.98 -18.95 -0.28
N VAL A 107 0.31 -17.80 -0.30
CA VAL A 107 -1.08 -17.65 0.17
C VAL A 107 -2.05 -17.80 -1.00
N ILE A 108 -3.17 -18.50 -0.81
CA ILE A 108 -4.22 -18.57 -1.83
C ILE A 108 -5.02 -17.25 -1.89
N THR A 109 -5.50 -16.90 -3.06
CA THR A 109 -6.50 -15.84 -3.26
C THR A 109 -7.66 -16.38 -4.07
N PHE A 110 -8.85 -15.85 -3.79
CA PHE A 110 -10.05 -16.22 -4.54
C PHE A 110 -10.51 -15.04 -5.38
N GLY A 111 -10.48 -15.20 -6.70
CA GLY A 111 -11.13 -14.26 -7.60
C GLY A 111 -12.64 -14.37 -7.43
N THR A 112 -13.31 -13.27 -7.08
CA THR A 112 -14.77 -13.24 -6.91
C THR A 112 -15.48 -12.67 -8.14
N LEU A 113 -16.77 -12.98 -8.26
CA LEU A 113 -17.64 -12.46 -9.29
C LEU A 113 -18.05 -11.01 -9.00
N ALA A 114 -17.20 -10.06 -9.39
CA ALA A 114 -17.50 -8.62 -9.30
C ALA A 114 -18.67 -8.21 -10.23
N ALA A 115 -19.40 -7.15 -9.89
CA ALA A 115 -20.62 -6.67 -10.56
C ALA A 115 -20.57 -6.75 -12.11
N ARG A 116 -19.52 -6.20 -12.72
CA ARG A 116 -19.36 -6.22 -14.20
C ARG A 116 -19.10 -7.62 -14.75
N ALA A 117 -18.30 -8.43 -14.05
CA ALA A 117 -17.95 -9.77 -14.48
C ALA A 117 -19.15 -10.71 -14.39
N VAL A 118 -19.90 -10.65 -13.29
CA VAL A 118 -21.08 -11.49 -13.08
C VAL A 118 -22.18 -11.20 -14.09
N ILE A 119 -22.41 -9.92 -14.45
CA ILE A 119 -23.37 -9.55 -15.51
C ILE A 119 -23.00 -10.19 -16.85
N ARG A 120 -21.71 -10.15 -17.23
CA ARG A 120 -21.25 -10.77 -18.48
C ARG A 120 -21.37 -12.29 -18.46
N ASP A 121 -20.99 -12.92 -17.34
CA ASP A 121 -21.03 -14.38 -17.22
C ASP A 121 -22.47 -14.91 -17.21
N VAL A 122 -23.38 -14.27 -16.47
CA VAL A 122 -24.81 -14.62 -16.44
C VAL A 122 -25.46 -14.38 -17.79
N GLY A 123 -25.19 -13.24 -18.43
CA GLY A 123 -25.74 -12.96 -19.73
C GLY A 123 -25.27 -13.95 -20.80
N ARG A 124 -24.00 -14.38 -20.76
CA ARG A 124 -23.51 -15.48 -21.63
C ARG A 124 -24.25 -16.80 -21.34
N ALA A 125 -24.50 -17.12 -20.06
CA ALA A 125 -25.22 -18.34 -19.69
C ALA A 125 -26.69 -18.34 -20.14
N LEU A 126 -27.29 -17.16 -20.29
CA LEU A 126 -28.65 -16.95 -20.82
C LEU A 126 -28.69 -16.76 -22.34
N ASP A 127 -27.60 -17.05 -23.04
CA ASP A 127 -27.48 -16.89 -24.50
C ASP A 127 -27.75 -15.45 -24.99
N ALA A 128 -27.46 -14.46 -24.15
CA ALA A 128 -27.42 -13.06 -24.56
C ALA A 128 -26.13 -12.76 -25.34
N SER A 129 -26.22 -11.87 -26.33
CA SER A 129 -25.05 -11.54 -27.14
C SER A 129 -23.99 -10.82 -26.30
N TYR A 130 -22.71 -10.97 -26.70
CA TYR A 130 -21.61 -10.26 -26.05
C TYR A 130 -21.79 -8.74 -26.09
N ALA A 131 -22.32 -8.20 -27.19
CA ALA A 131 -22.55 -6.77 -27.35
C ALA A 131 -23.61 -6.24 -26.37
N GLU A 132 -24.71 -6.97 -26.18
CA GLU A 132 -25.76 -6.61 -25.21
C GLU A 132 -25.22 -6.65 -23.78
N THR A 133 -24.54 -7.74 -23.42
CA THR A 133 -24.02 -7.94 -22.06
C THR A 133 -22.90 -6.98 -21.70
N ASP A 134 -21.99 -6.68 -22.64
CA ASP A 134 -20.94 -5.68 -22.41
C ASP A 134 -21.52 -4.26 -22.31
N ARG A 135 -22.60 -3.95 -23.04
CA ARG A 135 -23.31 -2.67 -22.89
C ARG A 135 -23.86 -2.51 -21.48
N ILE A 136 -24.54 -3.52 -20.93
CA ILE A 136 -25.07 -3.50 -19.56
C ILE A 136 -23.91 -3.38 -18.56
N ALA A 137 -22.85 -4.19 -18.71
CA ALA A 137 -21.70 -4.17 -17.81
C ALA A 137 -20.95 -2.81 -17.80
N LYS A 138 -20.86 -2.12 -18.94
CA LYS A 138 -20.24 -0.78 -19.02
C LYS A 138 -21.03 0.31 -18.30
N MET A 139 -22.33 0.13 -18.12
CA MET A 139 -23.17 1.07 -17.35
C MET A 139 -22.93 0.99 -15.84
N VAL A 140 -22.38 -0.11 -15.33
CA VAL A 140 -21.94 -0.21 -13.93
C VAL A 140 -20.73 0.70 -13.73
N PRO A 141 -20.75 1.71 -12.83
CA PRO A 141 -19.62 2.60 -12.62
C PRO A 141 -18.34 1.88 -12.17
N ASN A 142 -17.17 2.40 -12.56
CA ASN A 142 -15.89 1.83 -12.19
C ASN A 142 -15.39 2.46 -10.88
N GLN A 143 -15.86 1.97 -9.74
CA GLN A 143 -15.47 2.44 -8.42
C GLN A 143 -15.15 1.26 -7.49
N LEU A 144 -14.33 1.52 -6.47
CA LEU A 144 -13.99 0.54 -5.45
C LEU A 144 -15.26 0.10 -4.70
N LYS A 145 -15.37 -1.21 -4.43
CA LYS A 145 -16.51 -1.82 -3.71
C LYS A 145 -17.87 -1.59 -4.38
N MET A 146 -17.90 -1.40 -5.70
CA MET A 146 -19.13 -1.29 -6.47
C MET A 146 -19.93 -2.61 -6.44
N THR A 147 -21.22 -2.51 -6.17
CA THR A 147 -22.19 -3.62 -6.29
C THR A 147 -23.22 -3.32 -7.37
N ILE A 148 -23.97 -4.35 -7.82
CA ILE A 148 -25.06 -4.15 -8.79
C ILE A 148 -26.13 -3.23 -8.23
N ASP A 149 -26.48 -3.35 -6.94
CA ASP A 149 -27.48 -2.48 -6.31
C ASP A 149 -27.01 -1.02 -6.27
N LEU A 150 -25.77 -0.78 -5.87
CA LEU A 150 -25.21 0.57 -5.88
C LEU A 150 -25.16 1.15 -7.30
N ALA A 151 -24.82 0.31 -8.30
CA ALA A 151 -24.80 0.73 -9.69
C ALA A 151 -26.18 1.14 -10.21
N LEU A 152 -27.25 0.45 -9.80
CA LEU A 152 -28.63 0.79 -10.15
C LEU A 152 -29.08 2.11 -9.51
N ASP A 153 -28.60 2.42 -8.30
CA ASP A 153 -28.93 3.68 -7.64
C ASP A 153 -28.14 4.87 -8.22
N MET A 154 -26.89 4.64 -8.63
CA MET A 154 -26.02 5.68 -9.18
C MET A 154 -26.26 5.99 -10.65
N ASN A 155 -26.72 5.02 -11.45
CA ASN A 155 -26.89 5.19 -12.89
C ASN A 155 -28.38 5.11 -13.29
N PRO A 156 -29.06 6.25 -13.51
CA PRO A 156 -30.47 6.28 -13.93
C PRO A 156 -30.74 5.52 -15.23
N ASP A 157 -29.81 5.49 -16.18
CA ASP A 157 -29.98 4.79 -17.45
C ASP A 157 -29.96 3.27 -17.25
N LEU A 158 -29.09 2.77 -16.37
CA LEU A 158 -29.07 1.35 -15.99
C LEU A 158 -30.37 0.96 -15.30
N LYS A 159 -30.87 1.81 -14.39
CA LYS A 159 -32.14 1.59 -13.69
C LYS A 159 -33.33 1.58 -14.64
N LYS A 160 -33.35 2.50 -15.60
CA LYS A 160 -34.37 2.55 -16.65
C LYS A 160 -34.34 1.28 -17.51
N LEU A 161 -33.16 0.88 -17.97
CA LEU A 161 -33.01 -0.35 -18.78
C LEU A 161 -33.46 -1.60 -18.01
N TYR A 162 -33.13 -1.68 -16.72
CA TYR A 162 -33.60 -2.74 -15.82
C TYR A 162 -35.14 -2.77 -15.67
N GLN A 163 -35.81 -1.63 -15.74
CA GLN A 163 -37.28 -1.54 -15.62
C GLN A 163 -38.00 -1.84 -16.95
N GLU A 164 -37.42 -1.40 -18.07
CA GLU A 164 -38.07 -1.43 -19.39
C GLU A 164 -37.77 -2.70 -20.20
N ASP A 165 -36.61 -3.32 -20.03
CA ASP A 165 -36.20 -4.51 -20.78
C ASP A 165 -36.22 -5.78 -19.91
N ASP A 166 -37.14 -6.69 -20.21
CA ASP A 166 -37.33 -7.94 -19.48
C ASP A 166 -36.08 -8.83 -19.50
N LYS A 167 -35.33 -8.83 -20.61
CA LYS A 167 -34.09 -9.62 -20.76
C LYS A 167 -33.00 -9.06 -19.85
N THR A 168 -32.78 -7.74 -19.85
CA THR A 168 -31.85 -7.08 -18.94
C THR A 168 -32.24 -7.29 -17.49
N ARG A 169 -33.55 -7.19 -17.16
CA ARG A 169 -34.04 -7.46 -15.81
C ARG A 169 -33.68 -8.87 -15.34
N GLN A 170 -33.93 -9.88 -16.18
CA GLN A 170 -33.59 -11.27 -15.88
C GLN A 170 -32.07 -11.47 -15.68
N ILE A 171 -31.23 -10.87 -16.53
CA ILE A 171 -29.76 -10.94 -16.39
C ILE A 171 -29.32 -10.33 -15.06
N ILE A 172 -29.82 -9.13 -14.74
CA ILE A 172 -29.43 -8.40 -13.53
C ILE A 172 -29.91 -9.13 -12.26
N ASP A 173 -31.14 -9.62 -12.23
CA ASP A 173 -31.70 -10.33 -11.07
C ASP A 173 -30.93 -11.63 -10.77
N LEU A 174 -30.55 -12.37 -11.80
CA LEU A 174 -29.69 -13.53 -11.65
C LEU A 174 -28.27 -13.14 -11.25
N ALA A 175 -27.70 -12.10 -11.87
CA ALA A 175 -26.37 -11.61 -11.55
C ALA A 175 -26.24 -11.20 -10.08
N LYS A 176 -27.25 -10.54 -9.50
CA LYS A 176 -27.29 -10.21 -8.06
C LYS A 176 -27.16 -11.42 -7.14
N ARG A 177 -27.68 -12.58 -7.56
CA ARG A 177 -27.59 -13.82 -6.76
C ARG A 177 -26.18 -14.43 -6.77
N PHE A 178 -25.40 -14.16 -7.80
CA PHE A 178 -24.04 -14.70 -7.96
C PHE A 178 -22.95 -13.66 -7.64
N GLU A 179 -23.32 -12.39 -7.44
CA GLU A 179 -22.38 -11.32 -7.08
C GLU A 179 -21.60 -11.68 -5.81
N GLY A 180 -20.28 -11.53 -5.88
CA GLY A 180 -19.38 -11.81 -4.75
C GLY A 180 -19.04 -13.30 -4.56
N MET A 181 -19.67 -14.23 -5.29
CA MET A 181 -19.30 -15.65 -5.18
C MET A 181 -17.87 -15.91 -5.66
N PRO A 182 -17.12 -16.83 -5.01
CA PRO A 182 -15.82 -17.27 -5.48
C PRO A 182 -15.92 -17.92 -6.87
N ARG A 183 -14.99 -17.59 -7.77
CA ARG A 183 -14.95 -18.09 -9.14
C ARG A 183 -13.81 -19.08 -9.38
N HIS A 184 -12.60 -18.72 -8.95
CA HIS A 184 -11.41 -19.52 -9.14
C HIS A 184 -10.41 -19.24 -8.02
N ALA A 185 -9.59 -20.25 -7.71
CA ALA A 185 -8.40 -20.09 -6.90
C ALA A 185 -7.28 -19.47 -7.75
N SER A 186 -6.48 -18.61 -7.12
CA SER A 186 -5.27 -18.03 -7.66
C SER A 186 -4.24 -17.92 -6.54
N THR A 187 -3.01 -17.57 -6.89
CA THR A 187 -1.93 -17.36 -5.93
C THR A 187 -1.87 -15.88 -5.54
N HIS A 188 -1.74 -15.57 -4.25
CA HIS A 188 -1.53 -14.20 -3.78
C HIS A 188 -0.25 -13.65 -4.39
N ALA A 189 -0.34 -12.48 -5.03
CA ALA A 189 0.79 -11.93 -5.77
C ALA A 189 2.02 -11.66 -4.89
N ALA A 190 1.83 -11.40 -3.58
CA ALA A 190 2.90 -11.01 -2.66
C ALA A 190 3.06 -11.92 -1.43
N GLY A 191 2.12 -12.81 -1.15
CA GLY A 191 2.00 -13.40 0.19
C GLY A 191 2.84 -14.66 0.32
N VAL A 192 3.87 -14.61 1.16
CA VAL A 192 4.75 -15.73 1.50
C VAL A 192 4.57 -16.08 2.97
N ILE A 193 4.43 -17.36 3.28
CA ILE A 193 4.35 -17.90 4.62
C ILE A 193 5.69 -18.53 4.97
N ILE A 194 6.19 -18.25 6.17
CA ILE A 194 7.36 -18.94 6.74
C ILE A 194 6.92 -19.46 8.11
N ALA A 195 6.85 -20.79 8.25
CA ALA A 195 6.42 -21.45 9.46
C ALA A 195 7.60 -22.10 10.20
N GLY A 196 7.49 -22.23 11.53
CA GLY A 196 8.48 -22.96 12.34
C GLY A 196 8.33 -24.49 12.34
N LYS A 197 7.32 -25.00 11.63
CA LYS A 197 7.03 -26.42 11.41
C LYS A 197 6.53 -26.61 9.97
N PRO A 198 6.48 -27.84 9.44
CA PRO A 198 5.90 -28.08 8.13
C PRO A 198 4.48 -27.51 8.04
N VAL A 199 4.20 -26.71 7.00
CA VAL A 199 2.93 -25.96 6.90
C VAL A 199 1.74 -26.91 6.89
N CYS A 200 1.89 -28.11 6.33
CA CYS A 200 0.86 -29.14 6.28
C CYS A 200 0.42 -29.69 7.64
N GLU A 201 1.21 -29.48 8.71
CA GLU A 201 0.81 -29.81 10.09
C GLU A 201 -0.14 -28.75 10.68
N ILE A 202 -0.16 -27.54 10.13
CA ILE A 202 -0.91 -26.38 10.64
C ILE A 202 -2.14 -26.12 9.75
N ALA A 203 -1.98 -26.16 8.43
CA ALA A 203 -3.00 -25.78 7.48
C ALA A 203 -3.01 -26.67 6.22
N PRO A 204 -4.19 -26.87 5.59
CA PRO A 204 -4.28 -27.60 4.34
C PRO A 204 -3.60 -26.83 3.20
N LEU A 205 -2.87 -27.58 2.37
CA LEU A 205 -2.18 -27.06 1.20
C LEU A 205 -2.94 -27.41 -0.09
N ALA A 206 -2.77 -26.59 -1.11
CA ALA A 206 -3.15 -26.88 -2.48
C ALA A 206 -1.96 -26.62 -3.41
N ARG A 207 -2.03 -27.20 -4.60
CA ARG A 207 -1.10 -26.89 -5.68
C ARG A 207 -1.84 -26.04 -6.70
N ASN A 208 -1.31 -24.85 -6.97
CA ASN A 208 -1.79 -23.97 -8.03
C ASN A 208 -0.68 -23.84 -9.07
N ASP A 209 -0.86 -24.47 -10.23
CA ASP A 209 0.20 -24.76 -11.19
C ASP A 209 1.42 -25.47 -10.54
N GLU A 210 2.56 -24.79 -10.41
CA GLU A 210 3.76 -25.31 -9.74
C GLU A 210 3.93 -24.78 -8.31
N SER A 211 3.14 -23.77 -7.91
CA SER A 211 3.22 -23.17 -6.58
C SER A 211 2.43 -23.96 -5.54
N ILE A 212 3.06 -24.21 -4.39
CA ILE A 212 2.36 -24.70 -3.19
C ILE A 212 1.75 -23.50 -2.46
N VAL A 213 0.43 -23.57 -2.23
CA VAL A 213 -0.33 -22.51 -1.55
C VAL A 213 -1.05 -23.06 -0.33
N VAL A 214 -1.16 -22.27 0.74
CA VAL A 214 -2.07 -22.57 1.85
C VAL A 214 -3.51 -22.25 1.43
N GLN A 215 -4.48 -23.13 1.74
CA GLN A 215 -5.88 -22.95 1.31
C GLN A 215 -6.66 -21.89 2.11
N PHE A 216 -6.05 -21.35 3.16
CA PHE A 216 -6.61 -20.28 3.98
C PHE A 216 -6.31 -18.90 3.36
N THR A 217 -7.29 -18.00 3.43
CA THR A 217 -7.11 -16.64 2.93
C THR A 217 -6.24 -15.81 3.87
N THR A 218 -5.80 -14.64 3.43
CA THR A 218 -4.98 -13.72 4.24
C THR A 218 -5.58 -13.42 5.62
N GLY A 219 -6.92 -13.39 5.75
CA GLY A 219 -7.55 -13.18 7.06
C GLY A 219 -7.49 -14.40 7.97
N ASP A 220 -7.54 -15.60 7.40
CA ASP A 220 -7.67 -16.85 8.17
C ASP A 220 -6.30 -17.43 8.59
N ILE A 221 -5.22 -17.08 7.87
CA ILE A 221 -3.86 -17.59 8.16
C ILE A 221 -3.32 -17.09 9.50
N GLU A 222 -3.61 -15.84 9.88
CA GLU A 222 -3.17 -15.27 11.15
C GLU A 222 -3.88 -15.96 12.33
N ASP A 223 -5.16 -16.30 12.17
CA ASP A 223 -5.97 -16.99 13.18
C ASP A 223 -5.45 -18.41 13.49
N VAL A 224 -4.80 -19.07 12.53
CA VAL A 224 -4.16 -20.39 12.72
C VAL A 224 -2.68 -20.28 13.11
N GLY A 225 -2.19 -19.06 13.37
CA GLY A 225 -0.83 -18.81 13.84
C GLY A 225 0.25 -18.92 12.76
N LEU A 226 -0.13 -18.82 11.49
CA LEU A 226 0.83 -18.70 10.39
C LEU A 226 1.24 -17.24 10.22
N LEU A 227 2.53 -17.04 10.01
CA LEU A 227 3.14 -15.74 9.83
C LEU A 227 3.27 -15.44 8.34
N LYS A 228 2.69 -14.32 7.91
CA LYS A 228 2.74 -13.83 6.54
C LYS A 228 3.79 -12.74 6.39
N PHE A 229 4.49 -12.80 5.27
CA PHE A 229 5.36 -11.75 4.78
C PHE A 229 4.90 -11.34 3.38
N ASP A 230 4.70 -10.04 3.17
CA ASP A 230 4.37 -9.51 1.85
C ASP A 230 5.64 -9.13 1.09
N PHE A 231 5.87 -9.85 -0.02
CA PHE A 231 6.94 -9.62 -0.98
C PHE A 231 6.30 -8.97 -2.20
N LEU A 232 6.20 -7.65 -2.17
CA LEU A 232 5.58 -6.89 -3.25
C LEU A 232 6.56 -6.73 -4.42
N GLY A 233 6.04 -6.79 -5.65
CA GLY A 233 6.83 -6.52 -6.85
C GLY A 233 6.55 -5.12 -7.35
N LEU A 234 7.45 -4.17 -7.11
CA LEU A 234 7.28 -2.78 -7.51
C LEU A 234 8.07 -2.49 -8.79
N ARG A 235 7.35 -2.17 -9.87
CA ARG A 235 7.96 -1.85 -11.19
C ARG A 235 8.91 -0.66 -11.14
N THR A 236 8.63 0.32 -10.28
CA THR A 236 9.48 1.50 -10.07
C THR A 236 10.90 1.10 -9.68
N LEU A 237 11.06 0.10 -8.80
CA LEU A 237 12.37 -0.39 -8.38
C LEU A 237 13.13 -1.05 -9.53
N THR A 238 12.43 -1.80 -10.38
CA THR A 238 13.04 -2.35 -11.61
C THR A 238 13.53 -1.24 -12.54
N VAL A 239 12.72 -0.19 -12.76
CA VAL A 239 13.11 0.95 -13.60
C VAL A 239 14.32 1.68 -13.02
N LEU A 240 14.34 1.93 -11.71
CA LEU A 240 15.47 2.56 -11.02
C LEU A 240 16.75 1.72 -11.09
N GLN A 241 16.65 0.41 -10.89
CA GLN A 241 17.77 -0.52 -10.98
C GLN A 241 18.38 -0.53 -12.39
N GLU A 242 17.56 -0.65 -13.43
CA GLU A 242 18.04 -0.61 -14.81
C GLU A 242 18.60 0.77 -15.21
N THR A 243 18.00 1.85 -14.70
CA THR A 243 18.52 3.21 -14.92
C THR A 243 19.91 3.36 -14.30
N SER A 244 20.10 2.92 -13.06
CA SER A 244 21.41 2.97 -12.40
C SER A 244 22.46 2.14 -13.15
N ARG A 245 22.11 0.92 -13.60
CA ARG A 245 22.99 0.06 -14.40
C ARG A 245 23.42 0.76 -15.70
N LEU A 246 22.48 1.33 -16.45
CA LEU A 246 22.77 2.01 -17.72
C LEU A 246 23.59 3.29 -17.52
N VAL A 247 23.37 4.02 -16.43
CA VAL A 247 24.18 5.20 -16.08
C VAL A 247 25.62 4.77 -15.78
N GLN A 248 25.82 3.77 -14.92
CA GLN A 248 27.14 3.20 -14.62
C GLN A 248 27.88 2.73 -15.88
N GLU A 249 27.19 2.05 -16.81
CA GLU A 249 27.79 1.58 -18.07
C GLU A 249 28.25 2.73 -18.98
N LYS A 250 27.51 3.84 -19.01
CA LYS A 250 27.79 4.98 -19.91
C LYS A 250 28.76 5.99 -19.32
N THR A 251 28.68 6.26 -18.03
CA THR A 251 29.45 7.33 -17.37
C THR A 251 30.62 6.80 -16.55
N GLY A 252 30.63 5.51 -16.23
CA GLY A 252 31.55 4.92 -15.25
C GLY A 252 31.23 5.29 -13.79
N GLN A 253 30.17 6.06 -13.54
CA GLN A 253 29.74 6.51 -12.22
C GLN A 253 28.34 5.97 -11.93
N GLY A 254 28.21 5.19 -10.87
CA GLY A 254 26.94 4.58 -10.47
C GLY A 254 26.09 5.55 -9.67
N ILE A 255 24.79 5.26 -9.59
CA ILE A 255 23.87 5.96 -8.70
C ILE A 255 23.87 5.22 -7.37
N ASP A 256 24.34 5.88 -6.31
CA ASP A 256 24.26 5.38 -4.95
C ASP A 256 23.08 6.02 -4.22
N PHE A 257 21.96 5.31 -4.20
CA PHE A 257 20.72 5.79 -3.59
C PHE A 257 20.83 5.97 -2.06
N ALA A 258 21.79 5.31 -1.39
CA ALA A 258 21.96 5.40 0.05
C ALA A 258 22.62 6.72 0.49
N THR A 259 23.37 7.37 -0.40
CA THR A 259 24.08 8.63 -0.10
C THR A 259 23.46 9.86 -0.77
N MET A 260 22.41 9.66 -1.58
CA MET A 260 21.71 10.77 -2.23
C MET A 260 20.97 11.67 -1.23
N THR A 261 20.95 12.97 -1.52
CA THR A 261 20.13 13.96 -0.82
C THR A 261 18.83 14.22 -1.59
N TYR A 262 17.81 14.73 -0.89
CA TYR A 262 16.48 15.02 -1.46
C TYR A 262 16.22 16.52 -1.58
N ASP A 263 17.26 17.33 -1.76
CA ASP A 263 17.22 18.79 -1.68
C ASP A 263 17.53 19.49 -3.01
N ASP A 264 17.60 18.75 -4.13
CA ASP A 264 17.89 19.34 -5.45
C ASP A 264 16.75 20.29 -5.91
N PRO A 265 16.99 21.61 -5.98
CA PRO A 265 15.98 22.58 -6.39
C PRO A 265 15.49 22.40 -7.84
N GLN A 266 16.27 21.74 -8.70
CA GLN A 266 15.87 21.50 -10.09
C GLN A 266 14.78 20.45 -10.20
N VAL A 267 14.80 19.43 -9.33
CA VAL A 267 13.74 18.41 -9.26
C VAL A 267 12.42 19.05 -8.84
N PHE A 268 12.46 19.92 -7.83
CA PHE A 268 11.27 20.65 -7.37
C PHE A 268 10.71 21.60 -8.44
N LYS A 269 11.58 22.28 -9.20
CA LYS A 269 11.16 23.11 -10.34
C LYS A 269 10.55 22.28 -11.47
N MET A 270 11.10 21.12 -11.77
CA MET A 270 10.54 20.18 -12.75
C MET A 270 9.11 19.78 -12.36
N ILE A 271 8.92 19.34 -11.11
CA ILE A 271 7.61 18.97 -10.57
C ILE A 271 6.64 20.17 -10.58
N SER A 272 7.12 21.35 -10.19
CA SER A 272 6.34 22.60 -10.19
C SER A 272 5.89 23.06 -11.59
N ARG A 273 6.60 22.65 -12.66
CA ARG A 273 6.16 22.87 -14.05
C ARG A 273 5.11 21.87 -14.51
N GLY A 274 4.87 20.81 -13.74
CA GLY A 274 3.99 19.70 -14.07
C GLY A 274 4.64 18.66 -14.98
N GLU A 275 5.97 18.62 -15.04
CA GLU A 275 6.73 17.60 -15.77
C GLU A 275 6.81 16.32 -14.92
N THR A 276 5.67 15.69 -14.65
CA THR A 276 5.55 14.52 -13.74
C THR A 276 5.29 13.20 -14.46
N ASP A 277 5.44 13.17 -15.79
CA ASP A 277 5.34 11.95 -16.58
C ASP A 277 6.39 10.93 -16.11
N ALA A 278 5.95 9.69 -15.83
CA ALA A 278 6.77 8.61 -15.28
C ALA A 278 7.45 8.91 -13.93
N VAL A 279 7.01 9.95 -13.20
CA VAL A 279 7.44 10.22 -11.83
C VAL A 279 6.50 9.49 -10.87
N PHE A 280 6.99 8.41 -10.26
CA PHE A 280 6.22 7.53 -9.39
C PHE A 280 5.32 8.29 -8.40
N GLN A 281 4.05 7.88 -8.33
CA GLN A 281 2.95 8.49 -7.56
C GLN A 281 2.44 9.87 -8.05
N LEU A 282 3.17 10.58 -8.92
CA LEU A 282 2.85 11.96 -9.31
C LEU A 282 2.29 12.11 -10.75
N GLU A 283 2.08 10.99 -11.45
CA GLU A 283 1.74 10.96 -12.90
C GLU A 283 0.27 11.28 -13.20
N GLY A 284 -0.62 11.19 -12.21
CA GLY A 284 -2.05 11.39 -12.44
C GLY A 284 -2.37 12.84 -12.80
N GLY A 285 -3.13 13.10 -13.87
CA GLY A 285 -3.37 14.48 -14.34
C GLY A 285 -3.93 15.45 -13.29
N GLY A 286 -4.77 14.96 -12.35
CA GLY A 286 -5.22 15.75 -11.22
C GLY A 286 -4.11 16.06 -10.20
N MET A 287 -3.23 15.10 -9.93
CA MET A 287 -2.05 15.28 -9.07
C MET A 287 -1.06 16.25 -9.71
N THR A 288 -0.78 16.10 -11.01
CA THR A 288 0.08 17.03 -11.77
C THR A 288 -0.43 18.47 -11.67
N GLN A 289 -1.74 18.68 -11.85
CA GLN A 289 -2.32 20.02 -11.74
C GLN A 289 -2.23 20.57 -10.32
N PHE A 290 -2.48 19.74 -9.31
CA PHE A 290 -2.32 20.12 -7.92
C PHE A 290 -0.88 20.50 -7.57
N LEU A 291 0.12 19.74 -8.03
CA LEU A 291 1.54 20.05 -7.79
C LEU A 291 1.97 21.38 -8.44
N LYS A 292 1.42 21.71 -9.62
CA LYS A 292 1.62 23.02 -10.25
C LYS A 292 1.02 24.16 -9.43
N GLU A 293 -0.06 23.93 -8.69
CA GLU A 293 -0.62 24.93 -7.79
C GLU A 293 0.14 25.01 -6.46
N LEU A 294 0.61 23.86 -5.97
CA LEU A 294 1.38 23.74 -4.74
C LEU A 294 2.75 24.42 -4.84
N GLN A 295 3.45 24.28 -5.97
CA GLN A 295 4.85 24.71 -6.16
C GLN A 295 5.76 24.17 -5.04
N PRO A 296 5.97 22.84 -4.96
CA PRO A 296 6.81 22.26 -3.91
C PRO A 296 8.25 22.81 -3.98
N GLU A 297 8.85 23.06 -2.82
CA GLU A 297 10.25 23.53 -2.69
C GLU A 297 11.12 22.60 -1.82
N SER A 298 10.50 21.55 -1.27
CA SER A 298 11.11 20.60 -0.34
C SER A 298 10.53 19.19 -0.53
N PHE A 299 11.21 18.18 0.01
CA PHE A 299 10.69 16.81 -0.02
C PHE A 299 9.43 16.66 0.83
N GLU A 300 9.35 17.39 1.94
CA GLU A 300 8.20 17.47 2.82
C GLU A 300 6.93 17.98 2.10
N ASP A 301 7.09 18.92 1.16
CA ASP A 301 5.97 19.37 0.31
C ASP A 301 5.44 18.22 -0.57
N ILE A 302 6.30 17.32 -1.05
CA ILE A 302 5.90 16.13 -1.83
C ILE A 302 5.17 15.12 -0.93
N ILE A 303 5.68 14.86 0.27
CA ILE A 303 5.03 13.98 1.26
C ILE A 303 3.62 14.50 1.57
N ALA A 304 3.49 15.81 1.85
CA ALA A 304 2.20 16.44 2.11
C ALA A 304 1.28 16.39 0.89
N GLY A 305 1.83 16.59 -0.31
CA GLY A 305 1.09 16.53 -1.56
C GLY A 305 0.45 15.16 -1.79
N VAL A 306 1.22 14.08 -1.63
CA VAL A 306 0.72 12.71 -1.75
C VAL A 306 -0.32 12.37 -0.67
N ALA A 307 -0.15 12.89 0.55
CA ALA A 307 -1.10 12.67 1.64
C ALA A 307 -2.44 13.40 1.43
N LEU A 308 -2.40 14.64 0.91
CA LEU A 308 -3.57 15.46 0.63
C LEU A 308 -4.39 14.96 -0.56
N PHE A 309 -3.74 14.39 -1.57
CA PHE A 309 -4.40 13.93 -2.79
C PHE A 309 -5.07 12.55 -2.62
N ARG A 310 -5.84 12.39 -1.53
CA ARG A 310 -6.63 11.20 -1.21
C ARG A 310 -8.09 11.59 -0.91
N PRO A 311 -9.07 10.70 -1.15
CA PRO A 311 -10.46 10.95 -0.77
C PRO A 311 -10.57 11.34 0.72
N GLY A 312 -11.24 12.46 1.01
CA GLY A 312 -11.32 13.06 2.35
C GLY A 312 -10.43 14.31 2.46
N PRO A 313 -9.10 14.18 2.60
CA PRO A 313 -8.18 15.33 2.66
C PRO A 313 -8.19 16.24 1.43
N MET A 314 -8.61 15.73 0.25
CA MET A 314 -8.66 16.51 -1.00
C MET A 314 -9.45 17.82 -0.86
N ASP A 315 -10.50 17.86 -0.03
CA ASP A 315 -11.28 19.08 0.19
C ASP A 315 -10.48 20.20 0.90
N GLN A 316 -9.38 19.83 1.57
CA GLN A 316 -8.48 20.76 2.24
C GLN A 316 -7.38 21.31 1.32
N ILE A 317 -7.19 20.75 0.11
CA ILE A 317 -6.16 21.20 -0.85
C ILE A 317 -6.23 22.72 -1.09
N PRO A 318 -7.40 23.34 -1.36
CA PRO A 318 -7.45 24.78 -1.57
C PRO A 318 -7.04 25.61 -0.35
N ARG A 319 -7.32 25.11 0.87
CA ARG A 319 -6.87 25.76 2.11
C ARG A 319 -5.36 25.65 2.26
N TYR A 320 -4.80 24.46 2.06
CA TYR A 320 -3.38 24.18 2.15
C TYR A 320 -2.56 25.05 1.17
N VAL A 321 -2.92 25.05 -0.11
CA VAL A 321 -2.24 25.83 -1.15
C VAL A 321 -2.29 27.34 -0.85
N ARG A 322 -3.45 27.85 -0.41
CA ARG A 322 -3.57 29.28 -0.05
C ARG A 322 -2.70 29.64 1.15
N ALA A 323 -2.61 28.78 2.15
CA ALA A 323 -1.82 29.01 3.35
C ALA A 323 -0.31 28.87 3.09
N ARG A 324 0.08 27.97 2.17
CA ARG A 324 1.47 27.82 1.68
C ARG A 324 1.99 29.10 1.03
N HIS A 325 1.17 29.74 0.19
CA HIS A 325 1.56 30.95 -0.54
C HIS A 325 1.35 32.25 0.24
N ASP A 326 0.59 32.21 1.34
CA ASP A 326 0.31 33.37 2.18
C ASP A 326 0.15 32.98 3.66
N ALA A 327 1.20 33.22 4.43
CA ALA A 327 1.26 32.93 5.87
C ALA A 327 0.13 33.60 6.67
N LYS A 328 -0.46 34.70 6.18
CA LYS A 328 -1.60 35.37 6.85
C LYS A 328 -2.89 34.55 6.82
N LYS A 329 -2.97 33.57 5.92
CA LYS A 329 -4.13 32.67 5.79
C LYS A 329 -4.00 31.42 6.65
N VAL A 330 -2.85 31.23 7.32
CA VAL A 330 -2.68 30.17 8.31
C VAL A 330 -3.55 30.50 9.50
N HIS A 331 -4.45 29.59 9.83
CA HIS A 331 -5.37 29.71 10.96
C HIS A 331 -5.33 28.44 11.80
N TYR A 332 -5.25 28.62 13.12
CA TYR A 332 -5.32 27.57 14.12
C TYR A 332 -6.52 27.84 15.02
N ASP A 333 -7.39 26.85 15.19
CA ASP A 333 -8.59 26.98 16.03
C ASP A 333 -8.24 27.11 17.53
N TRP A 334 -7.06 26.63 17.94
CA TRP A 334 -6.57 26.70 19.31
C TRP A 334 -5.03 26.82 19.38
N PRO A 335 -4.45 27.54 20.37
CA PRO A 335 -3.00 27.74 20.46
C PRO A 335 -2.17 26.45 20.56
N LEU A 336 -2.69 25.41 21.21
CA LEU A 336 -2.00 24.11 21.34
C LEU A 336 -1.87 23.36 19.99
N LEU A 337 -2.66 23.72 18.98
CA LEU A 337 -2.58 23.11 17.65
C LEU A 337 -1.38 23.62 16.84
N LYS A 338 -0.88 24.82 17.16
CA LYS A 338 0.22 25.45 16.42
C LYS A 338 1.46 24.55 16.31
N PRO A 339 2.07 24.03 17.39
CA PRO A 339 3.26 23.19 17.28
C PRO A 339 3.02 21.86 16.54
N ILE A 340 1.76 21.43 16.40
CA ILE A 340 1.43 20.17 15.72
C ILE A 340 1.19 20.38 14.22
N LEU A 341 0.54 21.50 13.87
CA LEU A 341 0.05 21.78 12.51
C LEU A 341 0.87 22.82 11.75
N GLU A 342 1.91 23.41 12.35
CA GLU A 342 2.72 24.43 11.67
C GLU A 342 3.42 23.89 10.41
N VAL A 343 3.86 22.62 10.46
CA VAL A 343 4.48 21.92 9.32
C VAL A 343 3.51 21.66 8.16
N THR A 344 2.20 21.81 8.39
CA THR A 344 1.13 21.63 7.39
C THR A 344 0.23 22.85 7.28
N TYR A 345 0.75 24.04 7.63
CA TYR A 345 0.06 25.33 7.48
C TYR A 345 -1.33 25.39 8.15
N GLY A 346 -1.50 24.70 9.28
CA GLY A 346 -2.75 24.66 10.03
C GLY A 346 -3.81 23.69 9.48
N VAL A 347 -3.43 22.79 8.57
CA VAL A 347 -4.31 21.74 8.03
C VAL A 347 -3.92 20.39 8.64
N ILE A 348 -4.90 19.60 9.07
CA ILE A 348 -4.67 18.24 9.55
C ILE A 348 -4.48 17.35 8.31
N VAL A 349 -3.28 16.81 8.12
CA VAL A 349 -2.91 15.99 6.96
C VAL A 349 -2.52 14.58 7.38
N TYR A 350 -1.72 14.46 8.44
CA TYR A 350 -1.17 13.17 8.90
C TYR A 350 -1.96 12.58 10.06
N GLN A 351 -1.95 11.25 10.18
CA GLN A 351 -2.58 10.57 11.31
C GLN A 351 -1.85 10.89 12.62
N GLU A 352 -0.52 11.02 12.58
CA GLU A 352 0.33 11.43 13.69
C GLU A 352 -0.09 12.79 14.27
N GLN A 353 -0.57 13.71 13.41
CA GLN A 353 -1.09 15.00 13.86
C GLN A 353 -2.38 14.81 14.65
N VAL A 354 -3.28 13.92 14.22
CA VAL A 354 -4.51 13.59 14.96
C VAL A 354 -4.16 12.99 16.33
N ILE A 355 -3.24 12.04 16.37
CA ILE A 355 -2.76 11.40 17.60
C ILE A 355 -2.22 12.46 18.57
N ARG A 356 -1.34 13.36 18.10
CA ARG A 356 -0.78 14.45 18.92
C ARG A 356 -1.85 15.42 19.40
N ILE A 357 -2.83 15.75 18.58
CA ILE A 357 -3.94 16.64 18.96
C ILE A 357 -4.73 16.02 20.11
N VAL A 358 -5.14 14.76 20.00
CA VAL A 358 -5.93 14.09 21.04
C VAL A 358 -5.11 13.90 22.33
N ARG A 359 -3.82 13.57 22.21
CA ARG A 359 -2.89 13.51 23.35
C ARG A 359 -2.80 14.86 24.07
N ASP A 360 -2.46 15.93 23.34
CA ASP A 360 -2.12 17.23 23.94
C ASP A 360 -3.35 18.02 24.40
N LEU A 361 -4.50 17.86 23.72
CA LEU A 361 -5.73 18.57 24.09
C LEU A 361 -6.63 17.77 25.04
N ALA A 362 -6.67 16.44 24.91
CA ALA A 362 -7.58 15.59 25.68
C ALA A 362 -6.88 14.68 26.72
N GLY A 363 -5.55 14.69 26.79
CA GLY A 363 -4.78 13.99 27.83
C GLY A 363 -4.70 12.47 27.65
N PHE A 364 -4.93 11.97 26.44
CA PHE A 364 -4.80 10.55 26.11
C PHE A 364 -3.33 10.13 26.17
N SER A 365 -3.05 8.85 26.47
CA SER A 365 -1.73 8.29 26.16
C SER A 365 -1.53 8.20 24.64
N LEU A 366 -0.29 8.08 24.17
CA LEU A 366 -0.02 7.84 22.74
C LEU A 366 -0.74 6.58 22.24
N ALA A 367 -0.79 5.54 23.07
CA ALA A 367 -1.42 4.26 22.74
C ALA A 367 -2.95 4.31 22.71
N GLN A 368 -3.58 5.21 23.47
CA GLN A 368 -5.04 5.42 23.42
C GLN A 368 -5.45 6.36 22.28
N ALA A 369 -4.52 7.18 21.80
CA ALA A 369 -4.75 8.13 20.71
C ALA A 369 -4.56 7.50 19.32
N ASP A 370 -3.70 6.48 19.22
CA ASP A 370 -3.62 5.52 18.09
C ASP A 370 -4.84 4.57 18.08
#